data_AF-A0A1D6IC28-F1
#
_entry.id   AF-A0A1D6IC28-F1
#
_cell.length_a   1.000
_cell.length_b   1.000
_cell.length_c   1.000
_cell.angle_alpha   90.00
_cell.angle_beta   90.00
_cell.angle_gamma   90.00
#
_symmetry.space_group_name_H-M   'P 1'
#
loop_
_entity.id
_entity.type
_entity.pdbx_description
1 polymer ?
#
loop_
_entity_poly.entity_id
_entity_poly.type
_entity_poly.pdbx_seq_one_letter_code
_entity_poly.pdbx_strand_id
1 'polypeptide(L)'
;MIDFPKQRIVVAGAGSAGIGVVNAASRTMARMLGNNDVAFESARSQFWIVDAHGLITEDREDIDPDARPFARRKSELGHQGLSEGASLVEVVKKVKPDVILGLSAVGGLFSKEVLEALKDSSSSRPAIFAMSNPTKNAECTPGEAFSILGEKVIFASGSPFHDVDLGDGKIGHSNQGNNMYLFPGIGLGTLLSGARVISDGMLQAAAERLASYMKEEEVLEGIIYPPISRIRDITKEVAAAVVREAVAEDLAEGYRDMDARELARLSEEETNEYVKTNMWSPVYPTIIYKKD
;
A
#
# COMPACT_ATOMS: atom_id res chain seq x y z
N MET A 1 -6.43 19.16 -4.63
CA MET A 1 -5.95 17.79 -4.36
C MET A 1 -5.57 17.18 -5.70
N ILE A 2 -4.39 16.56 -5.84
CA ILE A 2 -4.00 15.88 -7.08
C ILE A 2 -4.70 14.52 -7.09
N ASP A 3 -5.37 14.21 -8.19
CA ASP A 3 -6.03 12.92 -8.41
C ASP A 3 -4.99 11.78 -8.43
N PHE A 4 -5.31 10.62 -7.84
CA PHE A 4 -4.35 9.51 -7.67
C PHE A 4 -3.65 9.11 -8.98
N PRO A 5 -4.34 8.97 -10.13
CA PRO A 5 -3.71 8.64 -11.41
C PRO A 5 -2.81 9.74 -12.01
N LYS A 6 -2.71 10.91 -11.36
CA LYS A 6 -1.85 12.03 -11.76
C LYS A 6 -0.66 12.24 -10.81
N GLN A 7 -0.54 11.42 -9.76
CA GLN A 7 0.56 11.53 -8.81
C GLN A 7 1.84 10.97 -9.41
N ARG A 8 2.97 11.64 -9.17
CA ARG A 8 4.29 11.16 -9.55
C ARG A 8 4.90 10.38 -8.40
N ILE A 9 5.20 9.10 -8.63
CA ILE A 9 5.65 8.18 -7.59
C ILE A 9 7.06 7.69 -7.92
N VAL A 10 8.02 8.01 -7.05
CA VAL A 10 9.38 7.47 -7.14
C VAL A 10 9.50 6.30 -6.17
N VAL A 11 9.96 5.15 -6.68
CA VAL A 11 10.04 3.90 -5.93
C VAL A 11 11.49 3.45 -5.85
N ALA A 12 12.01 3.35 -4.63
CA ALA A 12 13.34 2.83 -4.36
C ALA A 12 13.24 1.35 -3.97
N GLY A 13 13.62 0.47 -4.89
CA GLY A 13 13.50 -0.98 -4.76
C GLY A 13 12.66 -1.59 -5.89
N ALA A 14 13.29 -2.43 -6.70
CA ALA A 14 12.66 -3.18 -7.80
C ALA A 14 12.52 -4.68 -7.50
N GLY A 15 12.60 -5.07 -6.22
CA GLY A 15 12.34 -6.45 -5.80
C GLY A 15 10.85 -6.78 -5.77
N SER A 16 10.52 -8.00 -5.33
CA SER A 16 9.13 -8.51 -5.30
C SER A 16 8.14 -7.59 -4.59
N ALA A 17 8.52 -7.01 -3.44
CA ALA A 17 7.68 -6.06 -2.70
C ALA A 17 7.48 -4.75 -3.49
N GLY A 18 8.55 -4.19 -4.03
CA GLY A 18 8.54 -2.99 -4.89
C GLY A 18 7.59 -3.15 -6.06
N ILE A 19 7.83 -4.18 -6.87
CA ILE A 19 7.05 -4.44 -8.08
C ILE A 19 5.62 -4.86 -7.75
N GLY A 20 5.39 -5.63 -6.69
CA GLY A 20 4.04 -6.00 -6.25
C GLY A 20 3.19 -4.78 -5.89
N VAL A 21 3.73 -3.86 -5.08
CA VAL A 21 3.02 -2.61 -4.71
C VAL A 21 2.75 -1.74 -5.93
N VAL A 22 3.75 -1.58 -6.81
CA VAL A 22 3.61 -0.76 -8.02
C VAL A 22 2.58 -1.35 -8.99
N ASN A 23 2.55 -2.68 -9.15
CA ASN A 23 1.52 -3.35 -9.94
C ASN A 23 0.12 -3.13 -9.38
N ALA A 24 -0.09 -3.31 -8.08
CA ALA A 24 -1.38 -3.09 -7.43
C ALA A 24 -1.86 -1.64 -7.57
N ALA A 25 -0.96 -0.68 -7.32
CA ALA A 25 -1.24 0.75 -7.47
C ALA A 25 -1.55 1.12 -8.94
N SER A 26 -0.76 0.61 -9.89
CA SER A 26 -0.96 0.84 -11.33
C SER A 26 -2.30 0.26 -11.83
N ARG A 27 -2.67 -0.94 -11.37
CA ARG A 27 -3.99 -1.54 -11.66
C ARG A 27 -5.13 -0.68 -11.11
N THR A 28 -5.00 -0.19 -9.89
CA THR A 28 -5.99 0.73 -9.28
C THR A 28 -6.15 1.99 -10.13
N MET A 29 -5.03 2.64 -10.50
CA MET A 29 -5.05 3.82 -11.37
C MET A 29 -5.70 3.52 -12.72
N ALA A 30 -5.37 2.40 -13.35
CA ALA A 30 -5.95 2.01 -14.62
C ALA A 30 -7.47 1.81 -14.52
N ARG A 31 -7.97 1.20 -13.44
CA ARG A 31 -9.42 1.07 -13.17
C ARG A 31 -10.11 2.43 -13.07
N MET A 32 -9.52 3.37 -12.34
CA MET A 32 -10.03 4.75 -12.22
C MET A 32 -10.07 5.49 -13.57
N LEU A 33 -9.16 5.14 -14.49
CA LEU A 33 -9.04 5.72 -15.82
C LEU A 33 -9.84 4.98 -16.91
N GLY A 34 -10.68 4.00 -16.54
CA GLY A 34 -11.58 3.30 -17.48
C GLY A 34 -11.09 1.93 -17.98
N ASN A 35 -10.04 1.37 -17.36
CA ASN A 35 -9.62 -0.03 -17.48
C ASN A 35 -9.36 -0.53 -18.92
N ASN A 36 -8.65 0.25 -19.74
CA ASN A 36 -8.22 -0.10 -21.09
C ASN A 36 -6.69 0.04 -21.24
N ASP A 37 -6.13 -0.36 -22.38
CA ASP A 37 -4.67 -0.36 -22.58
C ASP A 37 -4.04 1.03 -22.38
N VAL A 38 -4.71 2.08 -22.84
CA VAL A 38 -4.26 3.48 -22.67
C VAL A 38 -4.24 3.86 -21.19
N ALA A 39 -5.25 3.43 -20.42
CA ALA A 39 -5.30 3.63 -18.98
C ALA A 39 -4.14 2.93 -18.25
N PHE A 40 -3.80 1.70 -18.66
CA PHE A 40 -2.65 0.97 -18.11
C PHE A 40 -1.31 1.62 -18.45
N GLU A 41 -1.10 2.05 -19.71
CA GLU A 41 0.10 2.79 -20.08
C GLU A 41 0.23 4.10 -19.29
N SER A 42 -0.87 4.87 -19.18
CA SER A 42 -0.92 6.10 -18.40
C SER A 42 -0.59 5.85 -16.92
N ALA A 43 -1.16 4.80 -16.32
CA ALA A 43 -0.89 4.42 -14.94
C ALA A 43 0.59 4.05 -14.71
N ARG A 44 1.18 3.20 -15.57
CA ARG A 44 2.60 2.81 -15.46
C ARG A 44 3.53 4.01 -15.59
N SER A 45 3.17 4.98 -16.43
CA SER A 45 3.95 6.21 -16.62
C SER A 45 3.99 7.15 -15.40
N GLN A 46 3.23 6.86 -14.34
CA GLN A 46 3.29 7.58 -13.07
C GLN A 46 4.40 7.10 -12.12
N PHE A 47 5.09 6.01 -12.47
CA PHE A 47 6.11 5.39 -11.61
C PHE A 47 7.53 5.56 -12.18
N TRP A 48 8.48 5.88 -11.31
CA TRP A 48 9.92 5.88 -11.59
C TRP A 48 10.59 4.91 -10.61
N ILE A 49 11.00 3.75 -11.11
CA ILE A 49 11.60 2.69 -10.29
C ILE A 49 13.12 2.81 -10.32
N VAL A 50 13.73 2.85 -9.14
CA VAL A 50 15.17 2.95 -8.91
C VAL A 50 15.62 1.70 -8.16
N ASP A 51 16.52 0.93 -8.76
CA ASP A 51 17.12 -0.26 -8.14
C ASP A 51 18.54 0.00 -7.64
N ALA A 52 19.29 -1.06 -7.33
CA ALA A 52 20.68 -0.99 -6.86
C ALA A 52 21.65 -0.33 -7.87
N HIS A 53 21.26 -0.29 -9.14
CA HIS A 53 22.02 0.29 -10.24
C HIS A 53 21.41 1.62 -10.73
N GLY A 54 20.39 2.15 -10.06
CA GLY A 54 19.76 3.44 -10.38
C GLY A 54 18.42 3.31 -11.12
N LEU A 55 17.99 4.40 -11.76
CA LEU A 55 16.72 4.46 -12.51
C LEU A 55 16.68 3.40 -13.62
N ILE A 56 15.59 2.64 -13.67
CA ILE A 56 15.34 1.62 -14.69
C ILE A 56 14.72 2.26 -15.94
N THR A 57 15.33 2.04 -17.11
CA THR A 57 14.86 2.54 -18.40
C THR A 57 14.85 1.43 -19.46
N GLU A 58 14.32 1.73 -20.65
CA GLU A 58 14.33 0.78 -21.78
C GLU A 58 15.75 0.43 -22.26
N ASP A 59 16.76 1.22 -21.92
CA ASP A 59 18.17 0.95 -22.25
C ASP A 59 18.80 -0.13 -21.33
N ARG A 60 18.09 -0.60 -20.28
CA ARG A 60 18.57 -1.64 -19.36
C ARG A 60 18.62 -3.03 -20.03
N GLU A 61 19.81 -3.60 -20.15
CA GLU A 61 20.00 -4.92 -20.78
C GLU A 61 19.44 -6.09 -19.93
N ASP A 62 19.72 -6.11 -18.63
CA ASP A 62 19.32 -7.20 -17.72
C ASP A 62 18.19 -6.75 -16.78
N ILE A 63 17.05 -6.39 -17.38
CA ILE A 63 15.87 -5.96 -16.64
C ILE A 63 15.01 -7.15 -16.23
N ASP A 64 14.62 -7.20 -14.96
CA ASP A 64 13.64 -8.14 -14.45
C ASP A 64 12.34 -8.03 -15.28
N PRO A 65 11.79 -9.16 -15.81
CA PRO A 65 10.56 -9.14 -16.60
C PRO A 65 9.38 -8.45 -15.93
N ASP A 66 9.26 -8.53 -14.60
CA ASP A 66 8.17 -7.91 -13.84
C ASP A 66 8.39 -6.39 -13.66
N ALA A 67 9.64 -5.91 -13.69
CA ALA A 67 9.98 -4.48 -13.67
C ALA A 67 9.90 -3.83 -15.06
N ARG A 68 10.07 -4.61 -16.14
CA ARG A 68 10.09 -4.11 -17.52
C ARG A 68 8.89 -3.25 -17.92
N PRO A 69 7.64 -3.54 -17.52
CA PRO A 69 6.49 -2.67 -17.83
C PRO A 69 6.59 -1.24 -17.28
N PHE A 70 7.47 -1.01 -16.30
CA PHE A 70 7.68 0.30 -15.66
C PHE A 70 8.99 0.97 -16.09
N ALA A 71 9.74 0.37 -17.01
CA ALA A 71 10.94 0.96 -17.58
C ALA A 71 10.61 2.29 -18.28
N ARG A 72 11.35 3.35 -17.94
CA ARG A 72 11.11 4.67 -18.54
C ARG A 72 11.55 4.74 -19.99
N ARG A 73 10.70 5.34 -20.83
CA ARG A 73 11.00 5.54 -22.25
C ARG A 73 12.05 6.62 -22.45
N LYS A 74 13.00 6.36 -23.34
CA LYS A 74 14.10 7.29 -23.65
C LYS A 74 13.61 8.69 -24.09
N SER A 75 12.52 8.73 -24.86
CA SER A 75 11.90 9.97 -25.34
C SER A 75 11.38 10.86 -24.22
N GLU A 76 10.92 10.28 -23.12
CA GLU A 76 10.41 11.01 -21.95
C GLU A 76 11.57 11.57 -21.10
N LEU A 77 12.63 10.78 -20.95
CA LEU A 77 13.78 11.12 -20.13
C LEU A 77 14.65 12.22 -20.73
N GLY A 78 14.76 12.28 -22.07
CA GLY A 78 15.56 13.31 -22.76
C GLY A 78 15.09 14.74 -22.43
N HIS A 79 13.80 14.94 -22.18
CA HIS A 79 13.24 16.24 -21.77
C HIS A 79 13.48 16.54 -20.28
N GLN A 80 13.65 15.51 -19.44
CA GLN A 80 13.89 15.63 -18.00
C GLN A 80 15.39 15.70 -17.66
N GLY A 81 16.27 15.28 -18.59
CA GLY A 81 17.70 15.14 -18.35
C GLY A 81 18.03 13.98 -17.41
N LEU A 82 17.24 12.91 -17.49
CA LEU A 82 17.51 11.64 -16.80
C LEU A 82 18.03 10.61 -17.80
N SER A 83 18.74 9.61 -17.31
CA SER A 83 19.26 8.49 -18.09
C SER A 83 19.18 7.18 -17.31
N GLU A 84 19.43 6.07 -18.00
CA GLU A 84 19.67 4.78 -17.36
C GLU A 84 20.68 4.92 -16.21
N GLY A 85 20.33 4.33 -15.07
CA GLY A 85 21.19 4.33 -13.88
C GLY A 85 21.30 5.66 -13.14
N ALA A 86 20.46 6.66 -13.44
CA ALA A 86 20.40 7.89 -12.66
C ALA A 86 20.14 7.58 -11.18
N SER A 87 20.84 8.28 -10.28
CA SER A 87 20.74 8.06 -8.84
C SER A 87 19.38 8.51 -8.29
N LEU A 88 18.99 7.96 -7.12
CA LEU A 88 17.72 8.33 -6.47
C LEU A 88 17.56 9.84 -6.28
N VAL A 89 18.62 10.53 -5.84
CA VAL A 89 18.59 11.98 -5.63
C VAL A 89 18.41 12.75 -6.95
N GLU A 90 19.01 12.30 -8.04
CA GLU A 90 18.82 12.91 -9.37
C GLU A 90 17.38 12.72 -9.85
N VAL A 91 16.83 11.52 -9.70
CA VAL A 91 15.44 11.22 -10.04
C VAL A 91 14.50 12.10 -9.24
N VAL A 92 14.65 12.21 -7.93
CA VAL A 92 13.78 13.06 -7.07
C VAL A 92 13.86 14.52 -7.49
N LYS A 93 15.07 15.06 -7.75
CA LYS A 93 15.26 16.46 -8.19
C LYS A 93 14.58 16.76 -9.53
N LYS A 94 14.59 15.81 -10.47
CA LYS A 94 14.04 16.00 -11.82
C LYS A 94 12.54 15.73 -11.89
N VAL A 95 12.09 14.63 -11.28
CA VAL A 95 10.67 14.19 -11.29
C VAL A 95 9.82 15.09 -10.39
N LYS A 96 10.41 15.57 -9.27
CA LYS A 96 9.71 16.31 -8.21
C LYS A 96 8.49 15.53 -7.69
N PRO A 97 8.70 14.31 -7.18
CA PRO A 97 7.63 13.37 -6.91
C PRO A 97 6.66 13.87 -5.84
N ASP A 98 5.40 13.46 -5.94
CA ASP A 98 4.39 13.64 -4.91
C ASP A 98 4.53 12.59 -3.80
N VAL A 99 5.02 11.40 -4.17
CA VAL A 99 5.24 10.28 -3.25
C VAL A 99 6.62 9.66 -3.50
N ILE A 100 7.36 9.40 -2.44
CA ILE A 100 8.55 8.55 -2.46
C ILE A 100 8.33 7.29 -1.62
N LEU A 101 8.56 6.13 -2.23
CA LEU A 101 8.26 4.81 -1.67
C LEU A 101 9.53 3.97 -1.56
N GLY A 102 9.90 3.61 -0.34
CA GLY A 102 11.09 2.83 0.00
C GLY A 102 10.73 1.38 0.25
N LEU A 103 11.27 0.48 -0.58
CA LEU A 103 11.05 -0.97 -0.58
C LEU A 103 12.35 -1.71 -0.89
N SER A 104 13.51 -1.14 -0.49
CA SER A 104 14.84 -1.63 -0.87
C SER A 104 15.56 -2.41 0.23
N ALA A 105 15.05 -2.38 1.47
CA ALA A 105 15.72 -2.86 2.68
C ALA A 105 17.05 -2.17 3.01
N VAL A 106 17.34 -1.00 2.42
CA VAL A 106 18.55 -0.22 2.66
C VAL A 106 18.26 0.92 3.63
N GLY A 107 18.72 0.76 4.87
CA GLY A 107 18.58 1.78 5.91
C GLY A 107 19.27 3.08 5.55
N GLY A 108 18.61 4.22 5.78
CA GLY A 108 19.14 5.55 5.49
C GLY A 108 19.23 5.92 4.00
N LEU A 109 18.59 5.14 3.11
CA LEU A 109 18.59 5.41 1.67
C LEU A 109 17.91 6.76 1.32
N PHE A 110 16.91 7.18 2.08
CA PHE A 110 16.34 8.52 1.99
C PHE A 110 17.20 9.49 2.79
N SER A 111 18.42 9.70 2.28
CA SER A 111 19.42 10.57 2.89
C SER A 111 18.92 12.02 2.99
N LYS A 112 19.66 12.84 3.74
CA LYS A 112 19.39 14.28 3.84
C LYS A 112 19.25 14.94 2.47
N GLU A 113 20.11 14.58 1.51
CA GLU A 113 20.08 15.13 0.15
C GLU A 113 18.82 14.73 -0.62
N VAL A 114 18.33 13.51 -0.42
CA VAL A 114 17.07 13.03 -1.02
C VAL A 114 15.88 13.76 -0.40
N LEU A 115 15.85 13.89 0.93
CA LEU A 115 14.79 14.61 1.65
C LEU A 115 14.79 16.10 1.32
N GLU A 116 15.96 16.72 1.18
CA GLU A 116 16.09 18.11 0.72
C GLU A 116 15.60 18.29 -0.71
N ALA A 117 15.91 17.33 -1.61
CA ALA A 117 15.37 17.35 -2.98
C ALA A 117 13.85 17.23 -3.02
N LEU A 118 13.24 16.50 -2.07
CA LEU A 118 11.79 16.34 -1.99
C LEU A 118 11.06 17.65 -1.58
N LYS A 119 11.76 18.66 -1.07
CA LYS A 119 11.18 20.01 -0.83
C LYS A 119 10.62 20.64 -2.09
N ASP A 120 11.18 20.30 -3.25
CA ASP A 120 10.74 20.79 -4.56
C ASP A 120 9.60 19.95 -5.17
N SER A 121 8.95 19.08 -4.39
CA SER A 121 7.80 18.26 -4.80
C SER A 121 6.72 19.08 -5.53
N SER A 122 6.06 18.47 -6.52
CA SER A 122 4.86 19.05 -7.13
C SER A 122 3.64 19.09 -6.18
N SER A 123 3.65 18.30 -5.11
CA SER A 123 2.60 18.27 -4.11
C SER A 123 2.88 19.27 -2.99
N SER A 124 1.83 19.96 -2.53
CA SER A 124 1.91 20.78 -1.30
C SER A 124 2.04 19.94 -0.02
N ARG A 125 1.81 18.63 -0.10
CA ARG A 125 1.92 17.65 0.98
C ARG A 125 2.58 16.38 0.43
N PRO A 126 3.90 16.37 0.21
CA PRO A 126 4.59 15.17 -0.28
C PRO A 126 4.45 14.03 0.72
N ALA A 127 4.42 12.79 0.23
CA ALA A 127 4.35 11.61 1.08
C ALA A 127 5.63 10.78 1.02
N ILE A 128 6.08 10.30 2.18
CA ILE A 128 7.21 9.39 2.35
C ILE A 128 6.69 8.09 2.95
N PHE A 129 7.00 6.99 2.28
CA PHE A 129 6.70 5.64 2.73
C PHE A 129 8.03 4.89 2.93
N ALA A 130 8.56 4.87 4.15
CA ALA A 130 9.79 4.16 4.52
C ALA A 130 9.47 2.73 5.00
N MET A 131 9.18 1.83 4.07
CA MET A 131 8.46 0.58 4.36
C MET A 131 9.37 -0.57 4.79
N SER A 132 10.68 -0.40 4.68
CA SER A 132 11.64 -1.46 4.97
C SER A 132 11.69 -1.82 6.46
N ASN A 133 11.71 -3.12 6.72
CA ASN A 133 11.74 -3.70 8.07
C ASN A 133 13.06 -4.48 8.30
N PRO A 134 13.51 -4.62 9.57
CA PRO A 134 13.06 -3.92 10.77
C PRO A 134 13.53 -2.46 10.81
N THR A 135 13.28 -1.71 11.89
CA THR A 135 13.59 -0.26 12.05
C THR A 135 14.95 0.19 11.52
N LYS A 136 16.02 -0.60 11.72
CA LYS A 136 17.38 -0.29 11.21
C LYS A 136 17.50 -0.25 9.69
N ASN A 137 16.55 -0.84 8.97
CA ASN A 137 16.50 -0.89 7.52
C ASN A 137 15.53 0.15 6.94
N ALA A 138 14.81 0.92 7.78
CA ALA A 138 13.93 1.97 7.30
C ALA A 138 14.73 3.01 6.51
N GLU A 139 14.18 3.45 5.38
CA GLU A 139 14.88 4.35 4.45
C GLU A 139 15.18 5.71 5.09
N CYS A 140 14.32 6.17 6.00
CA CYS A 140 14.60 7.25 6.96
C CYS A 140 13.69 7.12 8.18
N THR A 141 13.99 7.88 9.23
CA THR A 141 13.14 8.04 10.41
C THR A 141 12.13 9.18 10.23
N PRO A 142 11.00 9.18 10.96
CA PRO A 142 10.07 10.30 10.93
C PRO A 142 10.75 11.60 11.41
N GLY A 143 11.66 11.54 12.39
CA GLY A 143 12.40 12.71 12.87
C GLY A 143 13.23 13.38 11.78
N GLU A 144 13.95 12.59 10.97
CA GLU A 144 14.69 13.10 9.81
C GLU A 144 13.75 13.71 8.76
N ALA A 145 12.66 13.02 8.44
CA ALA A 145 11.67 13.49 7.47
C ALA A 145 11.04 14.83 7.90
N PHE A 146 10.47 14.90 9.10
CA PHE A 146 9.78 16.09 9.60
C PHE A 146 10.75 17.26 9.86
N SER A 147 11.97 17.01 10.35
CA SER A 147 12.94 18.09 10.56
C SER A 147 13.39 18.78 9.27
N ILE A 148 13.38 18.06 8.14
CA ILE A 148 13.80 18.59 6.84
C ILE A 148 12.60 19.16 6.06
N LEU A 149 11.49 18.43 6.01
CA LEU A 149 10.33 18.76 5.15
C LEU A 149 9.23 19.54 5.88
N GLY A 150 9.28 19.59 7.21
CA GLY A 150 8.29 20.27 8.04
C GLY A 150 6.96 19.53 8.13
N GLU A 151 5.97 20.21 8.71
CA GLU A 151 4.64 19.65 9.07
C GLU A 151 3.78 19.13 7.92
N LYS A 152 4.11 19.49 6.67
CA LYS A 152 3.26 19.17 5.51
C LYS A 152 3.52 17.78 4.96
N VAL A 153 4.64 17.15 5.33
CA VAL A 153 4.96 15.80 4.84
C VAL A 153 4.02 14.77 5.47
N ILE A 154 3.52 13.85 4.66
CA ILE A 154 2.84 12.66 5.15
C ILE A 154 3.89 11.56 5.32
N PHE A 155 4.00 10.99 6.52
CA PHE A 155 4.98 9.94 6.80
C PHE A 155 4.30 8.63 7.16
N ALA A 156 4.73 7.55 6.50
CA ALA A 156 4.40 6.18 6.87
C ALA A 156 5.66 5.31 6.85
N SER A 157 5.66 4.26 7.65
CA SER A 157 6.76 3.30 7.72
C SER A 157 6.27 1.89 8.00
N GLY A 158 7.09 0.89 7.67
CA GLY A 158 6.75 -0.52 7.91
C GLY A 158 6.87 -0.92 9.38
N SER A 159 7.90 -0.37 10.05
CA SER A 159 8.21 -0.57 11.46
C SER A 159 7.58 0.53 12.31
N PRO A 160 7.22 0.25 13.57
CA PRO A 160 6.61 1.26 14.43
C PRO A 160 7.64 2.33 14.83
N PHE A 161 7.22 3.59 14.81
CA PHE A 161 7.90 4.73 15.40
C PHE A 161 6.91 5.56 16.21
N HIS A 162 7.43 6.39 17.12
CA HIS A 162 6.63 7.39 17.82
C HIS A 162 6.34 8.59 16.92
N ASP A 163 5.20 9.22 17.15
CA ASP A 163 4.89 10.53 16.57
C ASP A 163 5.95 11.57 16.98
N VAL A 164 6.13 12.58 16.13
CA VAL A 164 7.14 13.63 16.30
C VAL A 164 6.47 14.91 16.78
N ASP A 165 6.92 15.46 17.91
CA ASP A 165 6.53 16.79 18.36
C ASP A 165 7.18 17.84 17.47
N LEU A 166 6.37 18.62 16.75
CA LEU A 166 6.82 19.67 15.83
C LEU A 166 6.87 21.05 16.51
N GLY A 167 6.53 21.14 17.79
CA GLY A 167 6.36 22.38 18.52
C GLY A 167 4.96 22.99 18.34
N ASP A 168 4.63 23.97 19.20
CA ASP A 168 3.36 24.70 19.17
C ASP A 168 2.10 23.81 19.21
N GLY A 169 2.21 22.63 19.83
CA GLY A 169 1.14 21.64 19.94
C GLY A 169 0.86 20.86 18.65
N LYS A 170 1.72 20.97 17.63
CA LYS A 170 1.60 20.25 16.37
C LYS A 170 2.33 18.92 16.41
N ILE A 171 1.72 17.91 15.79
CA ILE A 171 2.23 16.54 15.81
C ILE A 171 2.46 16.08 14.36
N GLY A 172 3.66 15.55 14.09
CA GLY A 172 3.99 14.81 12.90
C GLY A 172 3.66 13.34 13.11
N HIS A 173 2.53 12.88 12.55
CA HIS A 173 2.07 11.51 12.74
C HIS A 173 2.97 10.50 12.02
N SER A 174 3.44 9.50 12.76
CA SER A 174 4.22 8.40 12.22
C SER A 174 3.32 7.19 11.98
N ASN A 175 2.76 7.12 10.78
CA ASN A 175 1.86 6.04 10.41
C ASN A 175 2.60 4.71 10.23
N GLN A 176 1.93 3.59 10.55
CA GLN A 176 2.47 2.26 10.31
C GLN A 176 1.76 1.56 9.15
N GLY A 177 2.37 1.63 7.96
CA GLY A 177 1.93 0.88 6.79
C GLY A 177 2.49 -0.54 6.81
N ASN A 178 1.76 -1.48 7.38
CA ASN A 178 2.22 -2.85 7.55
C ASN A 178 1.18 -3.87 7.05
N ASN A 179 1.64 -5.00 6.53
CA ASN A 179 0.77 -6.04 5.99
C ASN A 179 -0.17 -6.66 7.04
N MET A 180 0.07 -6.45 8.34
CA MET A 180 -0.83 -6.86 9.43
C MET A 180 -2.27 -6.39 9.29
N TYR A 181 -2.52 -5.29 8.59
CA TYR A 181 -3.88 -4.81 8.33
C TYR A 181 -4.64 -5.65 7.29
N LEU A 182 -3.92 -6.38 6.42
CA LEU A 182 -4.51 -7.05 5.27
C LEU A 182 -4.45 -8.57 5.38
N PHE A 183 -3.29 -9.17 5.66
CA PHE A 183 -3.14 -10.63 5.59
C PHE A 183 -4.13 -11.42 6.47
N PRO A 184 -4.48 -10.99 7.71
CA PRO A 184 -5.45 -11.73 8.51
C PRO A 184 -6.84 -11.71 7.88
N GLY A 185 -7.26 -10.55 7.35
CA GLY A 185 -8.56 -10.37 6.73
C GLY A 185 -8.66 -11.11 5.40
N ILE A 186 -7.62 -11.01 4.54
CA ILE A 186 -7.53 -11.77 3.29
C ILE A 186 -7.61 -13.26 3.55
N GLY A 187 -6.81 -13.78 4.50
CA GLY A 187 -6.82 -15.20 4.84
C GLY A 187 -8.16 -15.68 5.37
N LEU A 188 -8.77 -14.92 6.29
CA LEU A 188 -10.08 -15.24 6.85
C LEU A 188 -11.19 -15.19 5.78
N GLY A 189 -11.22 -14.14 4.96
CA GLY A 189 -12.25 -14.00 3.91
C GLY A 189 -12.13 -15.05 2.82
N THR A 190 -10.90 -15.42 2.44
CA THR A 190 -10.65 -16.53 1.50
C THR A 190 -11.14 -17.86 2.07
N LEU A 191 -10.83 -18.14 3.35
CA LEU A 191 -11.29 -19.35 4.02
C LEU A 191 -12.83 -19.43 4.07
N LEU A 192 -13.49 -18.33 4.47
CA LEU A 192 -14.94 -18.29 4.67
C LEU A 192 -15.74 -18.26 3.37
N SER A 193 -15.17 -17.76 2.29
CA SER A 193 -15.78 -17.86 0.95
C SER A 193 -15.60 -19.25 0.31
N GLY A 194 -14.67 -20.06 0.82
CA GLY A 194 -14.28 -21.33 0.18
C GLY A 194 -13.47 -21.15 -1.10
N ALA A 195 -13.03 -19.94 -1.42
CA ALA A 195 -12.31 -19.67 -2.66
C ALA A 195 -10.98 -20.45 -2.70
N ARG A 196 -10.70 -21.08 -3.85
CA ARG A 196 -9.45 -21.85 -4.07
C ARG A 196 -8.28 -20.98 -4.54
N VAL A 197 -8.58 -19.77 -5.00
CA VAL A 197 -7.62 -18.81 -5.54
C VAL A 197 -7.90 -17.46 -4.91
N ILE A 198 -6.84 -16.73 -4.57
CA ILE A 198 -6.94 -15.32 -4.17
C ILE A 198 -6.70 -14.50 -5.44
N SER A 199 -7.72 -13.76 -5.89
CA SER A 199 -7.64 -12.93 -7.09
C SER A 199 -7.07 -11.54 -6.80
N ASP A 200 -6.64 -10.84 -7.86
CA ASP A 200 -6.28 -9.41 -7.77
C ASP A 200 -7.47 -8.56 -7.30
N GLY A 201 -8.71 -8.93 -7.68
CA GLY A 201 -9.93 -8.27 -7.21
C GLY A 201 -10.09 -8.39 -5.70
N MET A 202 -9.90 -9.58 -5.13
CA MET A 202 -9.98 -9.80 -3.68
C MET A 202 -8.92 -8.97 -2.92
N LEU A 203 -7.70 -8.87 -3.45
CA LEU A 203 -6.64 -8.03 -2.86
C LEU A 203 -7.00 -6.54 -2.95
N GLN A 204 -7.58 -6.11 -4.06
CA GLN A 204 -8.05 -4.74 -4.24
C GLN A 204 -9.18 -4.40 -3.26
N ALA A 205 -10.20 -5.26 -3.15
CA ALA A 205 -11.32 -5.08 -2.23
C ALA A 205 -10.84 -4.97 -0.78
N ALA A 206 -9.83 -5.76 -0.40
CA ALA A 206 -9.19 -5.67 0.91
C ALA A 206 -8.53 -4.30 1.14
N ALA A 207 -7.76 -3.79 0.17
CA ALA A 207 -7.07 -2.51 0.26
C ALA A 207 -8.06 -1.33 0.28
N GLU A 208 -9.08 -1.34 -0.57
CA GLU A 208 -10.15 -0.33 -0.62
C GLU A 208 -10.96 -0.32 0.68
N ARG A 209 -11.26 -1.49 1.24
CA ARG A 209 -11.96 -1.58 2.52
C ARG A 209 -11.14 -0.98 3.66
N LEU A 210 -9.83 -1.27 3.72
CA LEU A 210 -8.94 -0.66 4.70
C LEU A 210 -8.92 0.88 4.56
N ALA A 211 -8.82 1.39 3.33
CA ALA A 211 -8.84 2.83 3.07
C ALA A 211 -10.18 3.48 3.48
N SER A 212 -11.31 2.81 3.24
CA SER A 212 -12.65 3.29 3.63
C SER A 212 -12.87 3.40 5.15
N TYR A 213 -11.99 2.79 5.94
CA TYR A 213 -12.05 2.83 7.41
C TYR A 213 -11.52 4.14 7.98
N MET A 214 -10.82 4.93 7.18
CA MET A 214 -10.27 6.22 7.54
C MET A 214 -11.31 7.32 7.42
N LYS A 215 -11.36 8.21 8.41
CA LYS A 215 -12.18 9.42 8.32
C LYS A 215 -11.41 10.53 7.59
N GLU A 216 -12.15 11.38 6.89
CA GLU A 216 -11.55 12.49 6.14
C GLU A 216 -10.76 13.43 7.07
N GLU A 217 -11.23 13.66 8.29
CA GLU A 217 -10.55 14.50 9.27
C GLU A 217 -9.19 13.92 9.69
N GLU A 218 -9.13 12.60 9.93
CA GLU A 218 -7.89 11.88 10.28
C GLU A 218 -6.86 12.02 9.12
N VAL A 219 -7.32 11.85 7.88
CA VAL A 219 -6.47 11.96 6.68
C VAL A 219 -5.92 13.39 6.50
N LEU A 220 -6.73 14.41 6.76
CA LEU A 220 -6.31 15.81 6.68
C LEU A 220 -5.26 16.18 7.73
N GLU A 221 -5.33 15.55 8.91
CA GLU A 221 -4.31 15.64 9.96
C GLU A 221 -3.02 14.86 9.60
N GLY A 222 -3.06 14.01 8.57
CA GLY A 222 -1.93 13.22 8.11
C GLY A 222 -1.87 11.81 8.70
N ILE A 223 -2.98 11.36 9.30
CA ILE A 223 -3.18 9.99 9.75
C ILE A 223 -3.79 9.20 8.58
N ILE A 224 -3.02 8.28 8.01
CA ILE A 224 -3.39 7.52 6.80
C ILE A 224 -3.52 6.01 7.05
N TYR A 225 -3.34 5.57 8.30
CA TYR A 225 -3.67 4.20 8.74
C TYR A 225 -4.45 4.23 10.05
N PRO A 226 -5.40 3.30 10.27
CA PRO A 226 -6.19 3.28 11.49
C PRO A 226 -5.38 2.73 12.67
N PRO A 227 -5.73 3.07 13.92
CA PRO A 227 -5.01 2.61 15.10
C PRO A 227 -5.09 1.09 15.25
N ILE A 228 -3.97 0.47 15.63
CA ILE A 228 -3.83 -0.98 15.83
C ILE A 228 -4.80 -1.53 16.88
N SER A 229 -5.27 -0.71 17.83
CA SER A 229 -6.30 -1.11 18.79
C SER A 229 -7.60 -1.58 18.13
N ARG A 230 -7.88 -1.15 16.90
CA ARG A 230 -9.03 -1.56 16.09
C ARG A 230 -8.76 -2.78 15.20
N ILE A 231 -7.59 -3.42 15.28
CA ILE A 231 -7.14 -4.43 14.29
C ILE A 231 -8.09 -5.63 14.13
N ARG A 232 -8.77 -6.06 15.20
CA ARG A 232 -9.75 -7.15 15.12
C ARG A 232 -10.99 -6.76 14.31
N ASP A 233 -11.49 -5.54 14.50
CA ASP A 233 -12.63 -5.03 13.75
C ASP A 233 -12.25 -4.78 12.29
N ILE A 234 -11.07 -4.21 12.04
CA ILE A 234 -10.52 -4.04 10.69
C ILE A 234 -10.38 -5.39 9.98
N THR A 235 -9.87 -6.42 10.68
CA THR A 235 -9.76 -7.79 10.12
C THR A 235 -11.10 -8.33 9.68
N LYS A 236 -12.16 -8.12 10.48
CA LYS A 236 -13.53 -8.52 10.17
C LYS A 236 -14.04 -7.82 8.91
N GLU A 237 -13.89 -6.49 8.85
CA GLU A 237 -14.33 -5.69 7.70
C GLU A 237 -13.60 -6.08 6.41
N VAL A 238 -12.26 -6.23 6.47
CA VAL A 238 -11.45 -6.66 5.32
C VAL A 238 -11.85 -8.06 4.87
N ALA A 239 -12.04 -9.00 5.80
CA ALA A 239 -12.49 -10.35 5.46
C ALA A 239 -13.88 -10.35 4.81
N ALA A 240 -14.81 -9.51 5.28
CA ALA A 240 -16.13 -9.38 4.68
C ALA A 240 -16.04 -8.85 3.24
N ALA A 241 -15.22 -7.84 2.99
CA ALA A 241 -14.98 -7.34 1.63
C ALA A 241 -14.42 -8.44 0.70
N VAL A 242 -13.46 -9.23 1.21
CA VAL A 242 -12.86 -10.35 0.46
C VAL A 242 -13.88 -11.44 0.15
N VAL A 243 -14.77 -11.79 1.09
CA VAL A 243 -15.88 -12.74 0.84
C VAL A 243 -16.80 -12.22 -0.26
N ARG A 244 -17.19 -10.96 -0.20
CA ARG A 244 -18.10 -10.34 -1.19
C ARG A 244 -17.48 -10.29 -2.57
N GLU A 245 -16.20 -9.99 -2.65
CA GLU A 245 -15.49 -9.98 -3.93
C GLU A 245 -15.36 -11.40 -4.51
N ALA A 246 -15.03 -12.39 -3.69
CA ALA A 246 -14.99 -13.79 -4.13
C ALA A 246 -16.36 -14.27 -4.68
N VAL A 247 -17.46 -13.82 -4.08
CA VAL A 247 -18.81 -14.07 -4.60
C VAL A 247 -19.04 -13.34 -5.92
N ALA A 248 -18.66 -12.06 -6.01
CA ALA A 248 -18.85 -11.24 -7.20
C ALA A 248 -18.07 -11.75 -8.42
N GLU A 249 -16.91 -12.36 -8.19
CA GLU A 249 -16.07 -12.98 -9.22
C GLU A 249 -16.39 -14.45 -9.49
N ASP A 250 -17.45 -15.01 -8.89
CA ASP A 250 -17.85 -16.43 -9.01
C ASP A 250 -16.74 -17.41 -8.58
N LEU A 251 -15.94 -17.02 -7.58
CA LEU A 251 -14.86 -17.81 -6.99
C LEU A 251 -15.25 -18.51 -5.69
N ALA A 252 -16.37 -18.12 -5.07
CA ALA A 252 -16.82 -18.67 -3.80
C ALA A 252 -17.39 -20.10 -3.94
N GLU A 253 -16.91 -21.03 -3.11
CA GLU A 253 -17.43 -22.41 -3.04
C GLU A 253 -18.24 -22.68 -1.75
N GLY A 254 -18.18 -21.76 -0.78
CA GLY A 254 -18.78 -21.91 0.54
C GLY A 254 -17.84 -22.55 1.57
N TYR A 255 -18.21 -22.47 2.84
CA TYR A 255 -17.42 -23.00 3.95
C TYR A 255 -18.32 -23.60 5.04
N ARG A 256 -18.06 -24.88 5.36
CA ARG A 256 -18.86 -25.69 6.30
C ARG A 256 -20.33 -25.72 5.89
N ASP A 257 -21.22 -25.22 6.75
CA ASP A 257 -22.67 -25.24 6.56
C ASP A 257 -23.19 -24.05 5.73
N MET A 258 -22.30 -23.19 5.21
CA MET A 258 -22.66 -22.04 4.38
C MET A 258 -22.26 -22.30 2.92
N ASP A 259 -23.23 -22.47 2.01
CA ASP A 259 -22.97 -22.68 0.58
C ASP A 259 -22.78 -21.36 -0.20
N ALA A 260 -22.24 -21.44 -1.41
CA ALA A 260 -21.98 -20.27 -2.26
C ALA A 260 -23.25 -19.45 -2.60
N ARG A 261 -24.41 -20.10 -2.72
CA ARG A 261 -25.68 -19.42 -3.02
C ARG A 261 -26.22 -18.70 -1.80
N GLU A 262 -25.98 -19.22 -0.60
CA GLU A 262 -26.30 -18.55 0.65
C GLU A 262 -25.40 -17.33 0.85
N LEU A 263 -24.08 -17.45 0.63
CA LEU A 263 -23.15 -16.32 0.65
C LEU A 263 -23.59 -15.20 -0.31
N ALA A 264 -24.03 -15.55 -1.52
CA ALA A 264 -24.48 -14.60 -2.53
C ALA A 264 -25.74 -13.80 -2.14
N ARG A 265 -26.50 -14.26 -1.15
CA ARG A 265 -27.71 -13.57 -0.67
C ARG A 265 -27.46 -12.62 0.49
N LEU A 266 -26.27 -12.67 1.10
CA LEU A 266 -25.97 -11.85 2.27
C LEU A 266 -25.83 -10.37 1.92
N SER A 267 -26.46 -9.51 2.73
CA SER A 267 -26.16 -8.08 2.76
C SER A 267 -24.71 -7.81 3.24
N GLU A 268 -24.25 -6.56 3.15
CA GLU A 268 -22.95 -6.18 3.70
C GLU A 268 -22.89 -6.41 5.22
N GLU A 269 -23.95 -6.05 5.94
CA GLU A 269 -24.08 -6.25 7.38
C GLU A 269 -24.13 -7.74 7.75
N GLU A 270 -24.89 -8.55 6.99
CA GLU A 270 -24.98 -9.99 7.20
C GLU A 270 -23.65 -10.69 6.91
N THR A 271 -22.91 -10.24 5.89
CA THR A 271 -21.57 -10.76 5.61
C THR A 271 -20.62 -10.44 6.77
N ASN A 272 -20.68 -9.24 7.31
CA ASN A 272 -19.86 -8.84 8.46
C ASN A 272 -20.16 -9.68 9.71
N GLU A 273 -21.44 -9.96 9.99
CA GLU A 273 -21.81 -10.81 11.11
C GLU A 273 -21.43 -12.28 10.87
N TYR A 274 -21.56 -12.77 9.63
CA TYR A 274 -21.05 -14.10 9.23
C TYR A 274 -19.55 -14.24 9.48
N VAL A 275 -18.75 -13.24 9.09
CA VAL A 275 -17.31 -13.24 9.37
C VAL A 275 -17.05 -13.24 10.87
N LYS A 276 -17.68 -12.32 11.60
CA LYS A 276 -17.49 -12.14 13.05
C LYS A 276 -17.83 -13.39 13.85
N THR A 277 -18.92 -14.08 13.52
CA THR A 277 -19.33 -15.33 14.18
C THR A 277 -18.35 -16.48 13.94
N ASN A 278 -17.57 -16.42 12.85
CA ASN A 278 -16.53 -17.38 12.53
C ASN A 278 -15.13 -16.97 13.05
N MET A 279 -14.98 -15.79 13.66
CA MET A 279 -13.71 -15.38 14.26
C MET A 279 -13.47 -16.10 15.59
N TRP A 280 -12.27 -16.68 15.74
CA TRP A 280 -11.86 -17.25 17.01
C TRP A 280 -11.76 -16.17 18.10
N SER A 281 -12.22 -16.51 19.30
CA SER A 281 -12.11 -15.69 20.50
C SER A 281 -11.38 -16.45 21.61
N PRO A 282 -10.50 -15.80 22.37
CA PRO A 282 -9.71 -16.42 23.45
C PRO A 282 -10.56 -16.66 24.71
N VAL A 283 -11.72 -17.28 24.56
CA VAL A 283 -12.62 -17.65 25.66
C VAL A 283 -12.55 -19.16 25.82
N TYR A 284 -12.10 -19.63 26.99
CA TYR A 284 -12.00 -21.06 27.24
C TYR A 284 -13.37 -21.73 27.17
N PRO A 285 -13.53 -22.80 26.37
CA PRO A 285 -14.78 -23.55 26.33
C PRO A 285 -14.99 -24.30 27.64
N THR A 286 -16.24 -24.41 28.09
CA THR A 286 -16.60 -25.31 29.19
C THR A 286 -16.44 -26.76 28.72
N ILE A 287 -15.46 -27.47 29.28
CA ILE A 287 -15.23 -28.89 28.98
C ILE A 287 -16.26 -29.71 29.76
N ILE A 288 -17.21 -30.32 29.05
CA ILE A 288 -18.18 -31.26 29.62
C ILE A 288 -17.63 -32.68 29.39
N TYR A 289 -17.27 -33.37 30.47
CA TYR A 289 -16.92 -34.78 30.40
C TYR A 289 -18.21 -35.60 30.29
N LYS A 290 -18.40 -36.30 29.16
CA LYS A 290 -19.42 -37.35 29.06
C LYS A 290 -18.91 -38.54 29.89
N LYS A 291 -19.67 -38.93 30.92
CA LYS A 291 -19.49 -40.25 31.52
C LYS A 291 -20.11 -41.24 30.54
N ASP A 292 -19.29 -42.19 30.07
CA ASP A 292 -19.73 -43.34 29.29
C ASP A 292 -20.78 -44.17 30.05
#